data_AF-A0A7T6Z919-F1
#
_entry.id   AF-A0A7T6Z919-F1
#
_cell.length_a   1.000
_cell.length_b   1.000
_cell.length_c   1.000
_cell.angle_alpha   90.00
_cell.angle_beta   90.00
_cell.angle_gamma   90.00
#
_symmetry.space_group_name_H-M   'P 1'
#
loop_
_entity.id
_entity.type
_entity.pdbx_description
1 polymer ?
#
loop_
_entity_poly.entity_id
_entity_poly.type
_entity_poly.pdbx_seq_one_letter_code
_entity_poly.pdbx_strand_id
1 'polypeptide(L)'
;MGVFSFFKTKSADNKLSSPEDPEKTSTWAEAIHIEDPFEKEKMLSHAETNAENVIEMHFIYNQFIHLYYRQRNKWAHAPRLCKEYCGRDIEIFPEFIEKYIEENLNGDRDPEKLPLMPSFKRLIIIHETNGDLQKAINTCKLAVSHQLRDGSEEGFEGKLQRLEDQAEPESAT
;
A
#
# COMPACT_ATOMS: atom_id res chain seq x y z
N MET A 1 -78.79 8.84 25.76
CA MET A 1 -78.55 7.73 24.81
C MET A 1 -77.05 7.53 24.71
N GLY A 2 -76.56 6.28 24.83
CA GLY A 2 -75.16 5.91 24.66
C GLY A 2 -74.69 6.08 23.21
N VAL A 3 -73.48 5.70 22.79
CA VAL A 3 -72.33 4.97 23.36
C VAL A 3 -71.17 5.14 22.35
N PHE A 4 -69.95 4.81 22.80
CA PHE A 4 -68.75 4.41 22.04
C PHE A 4 -67.69 5.46 21.66
N SER A 5 -66.59 5.33 22.41
CA SER A 5 -65.21 5.70 22.10
C SER A 5 -64.71 5.09 20.79
N PHE A 6 -63.85 5.81 20.06
CA PHE A 6 -62.65 5.23 19.45
C PHE A 6 -61.53 6.27 19.36
N PHE A 7 -60.45 6.00 20.11
CA PHE A 7 -59.15 6.65 20.01
C PHE A 7 -58.47 6.31 18.67
N LYS A 8 -57.87 7.31 18.01
CA LYS A 8 -56.51 7.21 17.45
C LYS A 8 -55.98 8.58 17.00
N THR A 9 -55.25 9.26 17.89
CA THR A 9 -54.34 10.33 17.50
C THR A 9 -53.07 9.68 16.95
N LYS A 10 -52.81 9.82 15.64
CA LYS A 10 -51.49 9.51 15.07
C LYS A 10 -50.60 10.73 15.33
N SER A 11 -49.73 10.65 16.34
CA SER A 11 -48.52 11.47 16.40
C SER A 11 -47.68 11.10 15.18
N ALA A 12 -47.60 12.00 14.20
CA ALA A 12 -46.57 11.91 13.18
C ALA A 12 -45.30 12.49 13.80
N ASP A 13 -44.50 11.62 14.40
CA ASP A 13 -43.15 11.94 14.83
C ASP A 13 -42.34 12.27 13.57
N ASN A 14 -42.29 13.56 13.22
CA ASN A 14 -41.42 14.09 12.20
C ASN A 14 -39.99 14.15 12.79
N LYS A 15 -39.39 12.97 12.99
CA LYS A 15 -37.95 12.84 13.19
C LYS A 15 -37.31 13.17 11.84
N LEU A 16 -36.82 14.40 11.73
CA LEU A 16 -35.87 14.80 10.69
C LEU A 16 -34.76 13.75 10.70
N SER A 17 -34.65 12.97 9.62
CA SER A 17 -33.55 12.04 9.45
C SER A 17 -32.27 12.86 9.58
N SER A 18 -31.42 12.48 10.53
CA SER A 18 -30.03 12.92 10.58
C SER A 18 -29.45 12.80 9.16
N PRO A 19 -28.65 13.77 8.69
CA PRO A 19 -27.95 13.59 7.42
C PRO A 19 -27.28 12.22 7.46
N GLU A 20 -27.62 11.40 6.46
CA GLU A 20 -26.97 10.12 6.22
C GLU A 20 -25.46 10.36 6.32
N ASP A 21 -24.78 9.57 7.14
CA ASP A 21 -23.31 9.56 7.17
C ASP A 21 -22.86 9.51 5.70
N PRO A 22 -21.96 10.43 5.27
CA PRO A 22 -21.54 10.47 3.88
C PRO A 22 -21.09 9.06 3.50
N GLU A 23 -21.68 8.54 2.41
CA GLU A 23 -21.47 7.19 1.93
C GLU A 23 -20.01 6.78 2.09
N LYS A 24 -19.82 5.59 2.67
CA LYS A 24 -18.55 4.92 3.01
C LYS A 24 -17.74 4.53 1.76
N THR A 25 -17.67 5.41 0.76
CA THR A 25 -17.11 5.17 -0.56
C THR A 25 -16.19 6.32 -0.90
N SER A 26 -14.95 6.22 -0.44
CA SER A 26 -13.83 6.88 -1.10
C SER A 26 -12.68 5.87 -1.13
N THR A 27 -12.90 4.86 -1.96
CA THR A 27 -12.03 3.69 -2.07
C THR A 27 -10.67 4.17 -2.56
N TRP A 28 -9.57 3.68 -2.01
CA TRP A 28 -8.21 3.97 -2.51
C TRP A 28 -8.07 3.71 -4.03
N ALA A 29 -8.98 2.90 -4.61
CA ALA A 29 -9.15 2.69 -6.04
C ALA A 29 -9.48 3.98 -6.81
N GLU A 30 -10.31 4.87 -6.29
CA GLU A 30 -10.61 6.16 -6.92
C GLU A 30 -9.37 7.07 -6.97
N ALA A 31 -8.53 7.03 -5.94
CA ALA A 31 -7.28 7.80 -5.89
C ALA A 31 -6.29 7.42 -7.00
N ILE A 32 -6.46 6.25 -7.64
CA ILE A 32 -5.66 5.84 -8.80
C ILE A 32 -5.85 6.82 -9.96
N HIS A 33 -7.06 7.35 -10.13
CA HIS A 33 -7.44 8.20 -11.26
C HIS A 33 -7.25 9.70 -11.01
N ILE A 34 -6.86 10.10 -9.80
CA ILE A 34 -6.58 11.52 -9.50
C ILE A 34 -5.22 11.90 -10.10
N GLU A 35 -5.25 12.91 -10.99
CA GLU A 35 -4.05 13.43 -11.63
C GLU A 35 -3.32 14.47 -10.78
N ASP A 36 -4.06 15.32 -10.07
CA ASP A 36 -3.46 16.33 -9.18
C ASP A 36 -2.80 15.63 -7.97
N PRO A 37 -1.48 15.82 -7.78
CA PRO A 37 -0.78 15.08 -6.74
C PRO A 37 -1.17 15.50 -5.33
N PHE A 38 -1.62 16.73 -5.10
CA PHE A 38 -2.04 17.18 -3.76
C PHE A 38 -3.43 16.63 -3.40
N GLU A 39 -4.37 16.64 -4.34
CA GLU A 39 -5.67 15.99 -4.18
C GLU A 39 -5.50 14.48 -3.94
N LYS A 40 -4.60 13.84 -4.70
CA LYS A 40 -4.28 12.43 -4.53
C LYS A 40 -3.69 12.15 -3.15
N GLU A 41 -2.72 12.93 -2.69
CA GLU A 41 -2.14 12.81 -1.35
C GLU A 41 -3.21 12.90 -0.27
N LYS A 42 -4.08 13.92 -0.33
CA LYS A 42 -5.17 14.14 0.61
C LYS A 42 -6.14 12.95 0.65
N MET A 43 -6.54 12.44 -0.51
CA MET A 43 -7.44 11.29 -0.60
C MET A 43 -6.79 10.03 -0.05
N LEU A 44 -5.52 9.78 -0.36
CA LEU A 44 -4.79 8.63 0.16
C LEU A 44 -4.62 8.69 1.67
N SER A 45 -4.38 9.88 2.25
CA SER A 45 -4.34 10.04 3.71
C SER A 45 -5.68 9.70 4.36
N HIS A 46 -6.80 10.10 3.74
CA HIS A 46 -8.11 9.71 4.23
C HIS A 46 -8.33 8.19 4.10
N ALA A 47 -7.93 7.58 2.99
CA ALA A 47 -8.02 6.14 2.81
C ALA A 47 -7.17 5.37 3.85
N GLU A 48 -5.94 5.80 4.11
CA GLU A 48 -5.06 5.20 5.13
C GLU A 48 -5.72 5.19 6.52
N THR A 49 -6.38 6.29 6.91
CA THR A 49 -7.08 6.36 8.20
C THR A 49 -8.32 5.47 8.31
N ASN A 50 -8.87 5.05 7.17
CA ASN A 50 -10.10 4.27 7.11
C ASN A 50 -9.89 2.85 6.57
N ALA A 51 -8.64 2.42 6.34
CA ALA A 51 -8.33 1.09 5.84
C ALA A 51 -8.90 0.03 6.80
N GLU A 52 -9.71 -0.89 6.27
CA GLU A 52 -10.41 -1.88 7.08
C GLU A 52 -9.55 -3.14 7.32
N ASN A 53 -8.56 -3.37 6.45
CA ASN A 53 -7.67 -4.54 6.54
C ASN A 53 -6.28 -4.27 5.95
N VAL A 54 -5.37 -5.23 6.15
CA VAL A 54 -3.97 -5.15 5.70
C VAL A 54 -3.81 -5.23 4.17
N ILE A 55 -4.75 -5.86 3.45
CA ILE A 55 -4.74 -5.92 1.98
C ILE A 55 -5.01 -4.52 1.42
N GLU A 56 -6.04 -3.84 1.93
CA GLU A 56 -6.30 -2.44 1.60
C GLU A 56 -5.13 -1.54 1.96
N MET A 57 -4.56 -1.73 3.15
CA MET A 57 -3.39 -0.96 3.61
C MET A 57 -2.21 -1.08 2.64
N HIS A 58 -1.89 -2.30 2.19
CA HIS A 58 -0.86 -2.55 1.18
C HIS A 58 -1.12 -1.75 -0.12
N PHE A 59 -2.34 -1.80 -0.63
CA PHE A 59 -2.67 -1.09 -1.87
C PHE A 59 -2.66 0.44 -1.71
N ILE A 60 -3.07 0.96 -0.54
CA ILE A 60 -2.94 2.38 -0.18
C ILE A 60 -1.46 2.78 -0.15
N TYR A 61 -0.60 2.01 0.53
CA TYR A 61 0.83 2.26 0.60
C TYR A 61 1.48 2.22 -0.78
N ASN A 62 1.10 1.28 -1.65
CA ASN A 62 1.54 1.29 -3.04
C ASN A 62 1.20 2.61 -3.72
N GLN A 63 -0.02 3.13 -3.57
CA GLN A 63 -0.38 4.42 -4.17
C GLN A 63 0.46 5.59 -3.63
N PHE A 64 0.77 5.61 -2.33
CA PHE A 64 1.70 6.60 -1.76
C PHE A 64 3.11 6.45 -2.33
N ILE A 65 3.64 5.23 -2.41
CA ILE A 65 4.95 4.94 -3.01
C ILE A 65 5.00 5.45 -4.46
N HIS A 66 3.96 5.15 -5.25
CA HIS A 66 3.84 5.64 -6.62
C HIS A 66 3.80 7.17 -6.71
N LEU A 67 3.00 7.82 -5.85
CA LEU A 67 2.89 9.27 -5.77
C LEU A 67 4.25 9.91 -5.44
N TYR A 68 4.83 9.57 -4.29
CA TYR A 68 6.07 10.18 -3.83
C TYR A 68 7.25 9.85 -4.73
N TYR A 69 7.32 8.64 -5.29
CA TYR A 69 8.35 8.32 -6.26
C TYR A 69 8.23 9.21 -7.51
N ARG A 70 7.03 9.49 -8.01
CA ARG A 70 6.82 10.43 -9.14
C ARG A 70 7.19 11.88 -8.79
N GLN A 71 6.94 12.29 -7.55
CA GLN A 71 7.22 13.65 -7.07
C GLN A 71 8.63 13.85 -6.50
N ARG A 72 9.49 12.82 -6.51
CA ARG A 72 10.83 12.83 -5.87
C ARG A 72 11.74 14.01 -6.24
N ASN A 73 11.58 14.56 -7.44
CA ASN A 73 12.37 15.71 -7.92
C ASN A 73 11.62 17.06 -7.83
N LYS A 74 10.36 17.05 -7.39
CA LYS A 74 9.46 18.21 -7.34
C LYS A 74 9.12 18.62 -5.92
N TRP A 75 8.99 17.66 -5.01
CA TRP A 75 8.66 17.88 -3.60
C TRP A 75 9.84 17.49 -2.72
N ALA A 76 10.32 18.44 -1.91
CA ALA A 76 11.49 18.24 -1.05
C ALA A 76 11.33 17.05 -0.07
N HIS A 77 10.11 16.78 0.39
CA HIS A 77 9.83 15.69 1.32
C HIS A 77 9.56 14.34 0.64
N ALA A 78 9.33 14.30 -0.68
CA ALA A 78 8.87 13.10 -1.37
C ALA A 78 9.86 11.93 -1.32
N PRO A 79 11.20 12.12 -1.48
CA PRO A 79 12.14 11.00 -1.32
C PRO A 79 12.06 10.34 0.06
N ARG A 80 11.93 11.16 1.11
CA ARG A 80 11.78 10.68 2.50
C ARG A 80 10.48 9.89 2.67
N LEU A 81 9.35 10.44 2.24
CA LEU A 81 8.05 9.77 2.37
C LEU A 81 7.95 8.52 1.50
N CYS A 82 8.54 8.52 0.30
CA CYS A 82 8.63 7.32 -0.53
C CYS A 82 9.35 6.19 0.22
N LYS A 83 10.49 6.50 0.86
CA LYS A 83 11.24 5.53 1.67
C LYS A 83 10.42 5.03 2.86
N GLU A 84 9.73 5.94 3.55
CA GLU A 84 8.89 5.64 4.71
C GLU A 84 7.75 4.68 4.35
N TYR A 85 6.98 4.98 3.31
CA TYR A 85 5.90 4.10 2.87
C TYR A 85 6.40 2.76 2.32
N CYS A 86 7.59 2.71 1.68
CA CYS A 86 8.21 1.42 1.34
C CYS A 86 8.50 0.59 2.60
N GLY A 87 9.02 1.22 3.66
CA GLY A 87 9.30 0.55 4.92
C GLY A 87 8.03 0.04 5.60
N ARG A 88 6.98 0.87 5.69
CA ARG A 88 5.68 0.48 6.27
C ARG A 88 5.03 -0.68 5.50
N ASP A 89 5.13 -0.68 4.18
CA ASP A 89 4.61 -1.77 3.35
C ASP A 89 5.36 -3.09 3.57
N ILE A 90 6.68 -3.03 3.68
CA ILE A 90 7.51 -4.22 3.99
C ILE A 90 7.23 -4.73 5.42
N GLU A 91 6.94 -3.84 6.37
CA GLU A 91 6.61 -4.23 7.75
C GLU A 91 5.32 -5.05 7.82
N ILE A 92 4.28 -4.64 7.08
CA ILE A 92 3.02 -5.38 7.03
C ILE A 92 3.05 -6.61 6.10
N PHE A 93 4.11 -6.78 5.31
CA PHE A 93 4.20 -7.80 4.27
C PHE A 93 3.88 -9.23 4.76
N PRO A 94 4.42 -9.72 5.89
CA PRO A 94 4.14 -11.09 6.33
C PRO A 94 2.66 -11.36 6.61
N GLU A 95 1.93 -10.38 7.16
CA GLU A 95 0.49 -10.51 7.37
C GLU A 95 -0.27 -10.34 6.06
N PHE A 96 0.12 -9.35 5.26
CA PHE A 96 -0.46 -9.07 3.95
C PHE A 96 -0.45 -10.30 3.04
N ILE A 97 0.71 -10.94 2.86
CA ILE A 97 0.87 -12.00 1.88
C ILE A 97 0.04 -13.23 2.25
N GLU A 98 -0.04 -13.57 3.54
CA GLU A 98 -0.84 -14.70 4.01
C GLU A 98 -2.34 -14.45 3.79
N LYS A 99 -2.84 -13.26 4.13
CA LYS A 99 -4.26 -12.92 3.87
C LYS A 99 -4.55 -12.84 2.37
N TYR A 100 -3.67 -12.25 1.58
CA TYR A 100 -3.86 -12.16 0.13
C TYR A 100 -3.90 -13.55 -0.52
N ILE A 101 -3.03 -14.47 -0.10
CA ILE A 101 -3.04 -15.86 -0.57
C ILE A 101 -4.37 -16.53 -0.21
N GLU A 102 -4.86 -16.37 1.01
CA GLU A 102 -6.11 -16.96 1.48
C GLU A 102 -7.33 -16.38 0.73
N GLU A 103 -7.46 -15.05 0.71
CA GLU A 103 -8.66 -14.35 0.24
C GLU A 103 -8.71 -14.17 -1.28
N ASN A 104 -7.56 -13.96 -1.94
CA ASN A 104 -7.51 -13.62 -3.36
C ASN A 104 -7.00 -14.76 -4.25
N LEU A 105 -6.23 -15.71 -3.69
CA LEU A 105 -5.62 -16.81 -4.44
C LEU A 105 -6.16 -18.20 -4.04
N ASN A 106 -7.14 -18.29 -3.13
CA ASN A 106 -7.71 -19.54 -2.62
C ASN A 106 -6.62 -20.50 -2.07
N GLY A 107 -5.59 -19.96 -1.42
CA GLY A 107 -4.47 -20.73 -0.88
C GLY A 107 -3.36 -21.05 -1.89
N ASP A 108 -3.46 -20.61 -3.14
CA ASP A 108 -2.43 -20.84 -4.15
C ASP A 108 -1.18 -19.98 -3.88
N ARG A 109 -0.03 -20.65 -3.78
CA ARG A 109 1.28 -20.06 -3.47
C ARG A 109 2.21 -19.99 -4.68
N ASP A 110 1.69 -20.20 -5.89
CA ASP A 110 2.46 -20.01 -7.12
C ASP A 110 3.06 -18.58 -7.16
N PRO A 111 4.40 -18.43 -7.16
CA PRO A 111 5.05 -17.12 -7.20
C PRO A 111 4.66 -16.25 -8.41
N GLU A 112 4.20 -16.86 -9.52
CA GLU A 112 3.70 -16.12 -10.68
C GLU A 112 2.35 -15.42 -10.41
N LYS A 113 1.60 -15.87 -9.40
CA LYS A 113 0.29 -15.32 -9.02
C LYS A 113 0.37 -14.33 -7.86
N LEU A 114 1.50 -14.30 -7.15
CA LEU A 114 1.73 -13.35 -6.07
C LEU A 114 1.78 -11.91 -6.64
N PRO A 115 1.27 -10.92 -5.88
CA PRO A 115 1.32 -9.53 -6.31
C PRO A 115 2.79 -9.07 -6.38
N LEU A 116 3.10 -8.23 -7.36
CA LEU A 116 4.37 -7.52 -7.36
C LEU A 116 4.42 -6.59 -6.15
N MET A 117 5.61 -6.46 -5.57
CA MET A 117 5.85 -5.64 -4.39
C MET A 117 6.76 -4.45 -4.73
N PRO A 118 6.21 -3.31 -5.22
CA PRO A 118 7.01 -2.13 -5.56
C PRO A 118 7.86 -1.60 -4.41
N SER A 119 7.39 -1.75 -3.16
CA SER A 119 8.09 -1.32 -1.95
C SER A 119 9.51 -1.85 -1.85
N PHE A 120 9.72 -3.16 -2.02
CA PHE A 120 11.05 -3.79 -2.02
C PHE A 120 11.93 -3.19 -3.12
N LYS A 121 11.46 -3.19 -4.36
CA LYS A 121 12.21 -2.68 -5.52
C LYS A 121 12.60 -1.21 -5.35
N ARG A 122 11.68 -0.37 -4.87
CA ARG A 122 11.93 1.06 -4.64
C ARG A 122 12.88 1.29 -3.47
N LEU A 123 12.72 0.56 -2.37
CA LEU A 123 13.58 0.72 -1.21
C LEU A 123 15.03 0.32 -1.52
N ILE A 124 15.23 -0.75 -2.30
CA ILE A 124 16.57 -1.14 -2.79
C ILE A 124 17.20 -0.01 -3.60
N ILE A 125 16.47 0.53 -4.59
CA ILE A 125 16.96 1.66 -5.41
C ILE A 125 17.30 2.88 -4.54
N ILE A 126 16.45 3.21 -3.57
CA ILE A 126 16.67 4.34 -2.65
C ILE A 126 17.92 4.12 -1.81
N HIS A 127 18.11 2.94 -1.24
CA HIS A 127 19.30 2.63 -0.45
C HIS A 127 20.57 2.68 -1.30
N GLU A 128 20.54 2.05 -2.46
CA GLU A 128 21.67 2.06 -3.39
C GLU A 128 22.04 3.48 -3.81
N THR A 129 21.05 4.31 -4.18
CA THR A 129 21.27 5.71 -4.57
C THR A 129 21.88 6.54 -3.44
N ASN A 130 21.54 6.24 -2.19
CA ASN A 130 22.08 6.91 -1.01
C ASN A 130 23.45 6.37 -0.56
N GLY A 131 24.02 5.39 -1.28
CA GLY A 131 25.26 4.71 -0.88
C GLY A 131 25.08 3.74 0.30
N ASP A 132 23.85 3.47 0.73
CA ASP A 132 23.52 2.51 1.78
C ASP A 132 23.55 1.07 1.23
N LEU A 133 24.66 0.63 0.64
CA LEU A 133 24.74 -0.63 -0.11
C LEU A 133 24.32 -1.85 0.71
N GLN A 134 24.73 -1.93 1.98
CA GLN A 134 24.33 -3.03 2.86
C GLN A 134 22.81 -3.08 3.10
N LYS A 135 22.13 -1.93 3.19
CA LYS A 135 20.67 -1.90 3.36
C LYS A 135 19.97 -2.34 2.09
N ALA A 136 20.51 -2.00 0.92
CA ALA A 136 20.03 -2.48 -0.37
C ALA A 136 20.14 -4.02 -0.45
N ILE A 137 21.32 -4.57 -0.12
CA ILE A 137 21.56 -6.03 -0.07
C ILE A 137 20.59 -6.71 0.89
N ASN A 138 20.42 -6.20 2.11
CA ASN A 138 19.53 -6.80 3.11
C ASN A 138 18.06 -6.80 2.64
N THR A 139 17.63 -5.74 1.97
CA THR A 139 16.27 -5.66 1.40
C THR A 139 16.09 -6.66 0.25
N CYS A 140 17.10 -6.81 -0.61
CA CYS A 140 17.14 -7.86 -1.65
C CYS A 140 17.05 -9.26 -1.05
N LYS A 141 17.86 -9.57 -0.03
CA LYS A 141 17.83 -10.87 0.67
C LYS A 141 16.46 -11.18 1.26
N LEU A 142 15.80 -10.17 1.84
CA LEU A 142 14.44 -10.32 2.36
C LEU A 142 13.46 -10.65 1.22
N ALA A 143 13.53 -9.95 0.09
CA ALA A 143 12.66 -10.22 -1.07
C ALA A 143 12.85 -11.64 -1.63
N VAL A 144 14.11 -12.08 -1.78
CA VAL A 144 14.46 -13.44 -2.23
C VAL A 144 13.96 -14.49 -1.24
N SER A 145 14.10 -14.25 0.07
CA SER A 145 13.60 -15.18 1.10
C SER A 145 12.08 -15.40 1.04
N HIS A 146 11.36 -14.42 0.50
CA HIS A 146 9.91 -14.47 0.26
C HIS A 146 9.55 -14.89 -1.17
N GLN A 147 10.54 -15.29 -2.00
CA GLN A 147 10.35 -15.69 -3.40
C GLN A 147 9.61 -14.62 -4.22
N LEU A 148 9.81 -13.35 -3.87
CA LEU A 148 9.19 -12.25 -4.58
C LEU A 148 9.83 -12.06 -5.94
N ARG A 149 9.04 -11.54 -6.88
CA ARG A 149 9.51 -11.14 -8.20
C ARG A 149 9.59 -9.62 -8.28
N ASP A 150 10.58 -9.12 -9.03
CA ASP A 150 10.75 -7.69 -9.26
C ASP A 150 10.25 -7.22 -10.65
N GLY A 151 9.71 -8.16 -11.44
CA GLY A 151 9.22 -7.96 -12.80
C GLY A 151 10.29 -8.00 -13.89
N SER A 152 11.56 -8.27 -13.55
CA SER A 152 12.63 -8.55 -14.52
C SER A 152 12.85 -10.06 -14.71
N GLU A 153 13.61 -10.43 -15.74
CA GLU A 153 13.97 -11.83 -16.03
C GLU A 153 14.80 -12.46 -14.91
N GLU A 154 15.77 -11.72 -14.35
CA GLU A 154 16.67 -12.22 -13.30
C GLU A 154 16.14 -12.01 -11.86
N GLY A 155 15.02 -11.30 -11.70
CA GLY A 155 14.37 -11.11 -10.41
C GLY A 155 15.19 -10.32 -9.38
N PHE A 156 14.91 -10.57 -8.09
CA PHE A 156 15.68 -9.98 -7.00
C PHE A 156 17.04 -10.67 -6.81
N GLU A 157 17.20 -11.88 -7.32
CA GLU A 157 18.41 -12.69 -7.28
C GLU A 157 19.53 -12.06 -8.11
N GLY A 158 19.28 -11.71 -9.37
CA GLY A 158 20.27 -11.01 -10.21
C GLY A 158 20.62 -9.64 -9.63
N LYS A 159 19.64 -8.94 -9.06
CA LYS A 159 19.87 -7.67 -8.35
C LYS A 159 20.74 -7.85 -7.11
N LEU A 160 20.51 -8.92 -6.34
CA LEU A 160 21.29 -9.25 -5.15
C LEU A 160 22.74 -9.53 -5.53
N GLN A 161 22.96 -10.39 -6.53
CA GLN A 161 24.30 -10.73 -7.01
C GLN A 161 25.09 -9.47 -7.40
N ARG A 162 24.51 -8.60 -8.23
CA ARG A 162 25.15 -7.35 -8.63
C ARG A 162 25.50 -6.43 -7.45
N LEU A 163 24.63 -6.35 -6.44
CA LEU A 163 24.88 -5.54 -5.25
C LEU A 163 25.98 -6.14 -4.37
N GLU A 164 26.06 -7.47 -4.27
CA GLU A 164 27.13 -8.17 -3.57
C GLU A 164 28.47 -7.99 -4.29
N ASP A 165 28.51 -8.13 -5.62
CA ASP A 165 29.71 -7.86 -6.44
C ASP A 165 30.20 -6.41 -6.26
N GLN A 166 29.28 -5.44 -6.14
CA GLN A 166 29.62 -4.04 -5.87
C GLN A 166 30.15 -3.82 -4.44
N ALA A 167 29.74 -4.66 -3.48
CA ALA A 167 30.15 -4.55 -2.08
C ALA A 167 31.48 -5.23 -1.80
N GLU A 168 31.89 -6.18 -2.64
CA GLU A 168 33.24 -6.72 -2.62
C GLU A 168 34.21 -5.59 -3.01
N PRO A 169 35.11 -5.14 -2.12
CA PRO A 169 36.17 -4.23 -2.54
C PRO A 169 36.98 -4.96 -3.62
N GLU A 170 37.37 -4.26 -4.69
CA GLU A 170 38.35 -4.76 -5.65
C GLU A 170 39.57 -5.31 -4.88
N SER A 171 39.58 -6.62 -4.65
CA SER A 171 40.72 -7.30 -4.07
C SER A 171 41.59 -7.74 -5.24
N ALA A 172 42.70 -7.02 -5.39
CA ALA A 172 43.89 -7.37 -6.14
C ALA A 172 43.82 -7.31 -7.69
N THR A 173 44.14 -6.14 -8.23
CA THR A 173 45.20 -6.05 -9.27
C THR A 173 46.17 -4.93 -8.93
#